data_AF-A0A7C8R523-F1
#
_entry.id   AF-A0A7C8R523-F1
#
_cell.length_a   1.000
_cell.length_b   1.000
_cell.length_c   1.000
_cell.angle_alpha   90.00
_cell.angle_beta   90.00
_cell.angle_gamma   90.00
#
_symmetry.space_group_name_H-M   'P 1'
#
loop_
_entity.id
_entity.type
_entity.pdbx_description
1 polymer ?
#
loop_
_entity_poly.entity_id
_entity_poly.type
_entity_poly.pdbx_seq_one_letter_code
_entity_poly.pdbx_strand_id
1 'polypeptide(L)'
;MITTMPSANLPTFTLAELAKNHSSKKSCYVTLGTKVYDLTDFLPDHPGGDDLILDYAGKDISDIIADPQSHVHSDAAYEILDDSLVGFLSPEDAKLANGSANGSTNGAAKTSAVPNGNPTYEATGMSTAEDLSVETDITNDFKTHKFIDLDKPMFMQVWRGRFSKEFYLKQVHRPRHYKGGDSAPLFGNFLEPLSKTAWYVIPIIWLPCVAYGLWMAGQGLTPEKLALCFASGIAIWTLVEYVLHRFLFHLDEYLPDNNVAITLHFLLHGIHHYLPMDRYRLVMPPTLFIALATPFWKLAHTLFAHNWYVGTGVFCGGIFGYICYDLTHYFLHHKKLPSYYQELKKYHLQHHFADYENGFGVTSRFWDRIFGTELPPLPQKTA
;
A
#
# COMPACT_ATOMS: atom_id res chain seq x y z
N MET A 1 39.80 15.91 16.83
CA MET A 1 38.64 15.59 17.69
C MET A 1 37.44 16.25 17.05
N ILE A 2 36.62 15.48 16.34
CA ILE A 2 35.37 15.96 15.76
C ILE A 2 34.29 15.47 16.73
N THR A 3 33.67 16.42 17.42
CA THR A 3 32.62 16.19 18.41
C THR A 3 31.36 15.68 17.72
N THR A 4 30.97 14.46 18.04
CA THR A 4 29.65 13.88 17.78
C THR A 4 28.58 14.72 18.50
N MET A 5 27.61 15.28 17.77
CA MET A 5 26.44 15.92 18.38
C MET A 5 25.45 14.85 18.89
N PRO A 6 24.83 15.04 20.07
CA PRO A 6 23.93 14.06 20.67
C PRO A 6 22.52 14.13 20.09
N SER A 7 21.88 12.96 19.94
CA SER A 7 20.43 12.81 19.74
C SER A 7 19.68 13.50 20.88
N ALA A 8 19.12 14.69 20.64
CA ALA A 8 18.31 15.42 21.61
C ALA A 8 16.82 15.34 21.22
N ASN A 9 15.95 15.09 22.21
CA ASN A 9 14.50 15.27 22.05
C ASN A 9 14.23 16.74 21.71
N LEU A 10 13.80 17.02 20.48
CA LEU A 10 13.44 18.38 20.07
C LEU A 10 12.17 18.86 20.81
N PRO A 11 12.07 20.15 21.17
CA PRO A 11 10.95 20.71 21.91
C PRO A 11 9.62 20.70 21.14
N THR A 12 8.52 20.81 21.90
CA THR A 12 7.16 20.94 21.38
C THR A 12 6.68 22.38 21.50
N PHE A 13 6.10 22.93 20.44
CA PHE A 13 5.59 24.29 20.36
C PHE A 13 4.07 24.32 20.12
N THR A 14 3.40 25.38 20.53
CA THR A 14 1.99 25.64 20.14
C THR A 14 1.91 26.71 19.06
N LEU A 15 0.87 26.67 18.21
CA LEU A 15 0.67 27.70 17.18
C LEU A 15 0.51 29.09 17.80
N ALA A 16 -0.16 29.17 18.96
CA ALA A 16 -0.33 30.42 19.70
C ALA A 16 0.99 30.99 20.23
N GLU A 17 1.91 30.12 20.65
CA GLU A 17 3.25 30.51 21.09
C GLU A 17 4.10 31.03 19.92
N LEU A 18 4.07 30.35 18.77
CA LEU A 18 4.80 30.76 17.57
C LEU A 18 4.31 32.13 17.07
N ALA A 19 3.00 32.32 16.94
CA ALA A 19 2.43 33.59 16.50
C ALA A 19 2.73 34.76 17.46
N LYS A 20 2.87 34.48 18.76
CA LYS A 20 3.09 35.52 19.79
C LYS A 20 4.56 35.87 20.00
N ASN A 21 5.45 34.86 19.99
CA ASN A 21 6.84 35.00 20.42
C ASN A 21 7.86 34.86 19.27
N HIS A 22 7.44 34.33 18.12
CA HIS A 22 8.32 34.00 16.99
C HIS A 22 7.84 34.59 15.66
N SER A 23 7.22 35.78 15.71
CA SER A 23 6.66 36.52 14.58
C SER A 23 7.41 37.81 14.25
N SER A 24 8.73 37.87 14.49
CA SER A 24 9.53 39.09 14.29
C SER A 24 10.89 38.83 13.66
N LYS A 25 11.55 39.89 13.14
CA LYS A 25 12.90 39.78 12.56
C LYS A 25 13.99 39.29 13.51
N LYS A 26 13.76 39.33 14.82
CA LYS A 26 14.71 38.83 15.84
C LYS A 26 14.40 37.39 16.29
N SER A 27 13.28 36.84 15.85
CA SER A 27 12.75 35.52 16.22
C SER A 27 11.66 35.18 15.21
N CYS A 28 12.04 34.51 14.12
CA CYS A 28 11.19 34.25 12.95
C CYS A 28 11.06 32.74 12.73
N TYR A 29 9.99 32.17 13.25
CA TYR A 29 9.74 30.73 13.15
C TYR A 29 8.60 30.47 12.20
N VAL A 30 8.63 29.37 11.47
CA VAL A 30 7.57 28.97 10.53
C VAL A 30 7.21 27.50 10.75
N THR A 31 6.01 27.10 10.31
CA THR A 31 5.59 25.69 10.34
C THR A 31 5.44 25.12 8.94
N LEU A 32 5.80 23.85 8.78
CA LEU A 32 5.49 23.05 7.60
C LEU A 32 4.93 21.72 8.08
N GLY A 33 3.61 21.57 8.03
CA GLY A 33 2.91 20.43 8.62
C GLY A 33 3.09 20.40 10.14
N THR A 34 3.73 19.35 10.67
CA THR A 34 3.94 19.18 12.12
C THR A 34 5.29 19.68 12.62
N LYS A 35 6.18 20.13 11.73
CA LYS A 35 7.53 20.58 12.05
C LYS A 35 7.59 22.10 12.22
N VAL A 36 8.49 22.57 13.09
CA VAL A 36 8.74 23.98 13.40
C VAL A 36 10.20 24.32 13.08
N TYR A 37 10.40 25.39 12.32
CA TYR A 37 11.72 25.80 11.85
C TYR A 37 12.05 27.22 12.30
N ASP A 38 13.31 27.47 12.68
CA ASP A 38 13.82 28.78 13.04
C ASP A 38 14.62 29.36 11.86
N LEU A 39 14.03 30.32 11.14
CA LEU A 39 14.67 30.96 9.99
C LEU A 39 15.33 32.29 10.34
N THR A 40 15.45 32.63 11.63
CA THR A 40 15.94 33.95 12.09
C THR A 40 17.30 34.30 11.49
N ASP A 41 18.23 33.35 11.49
CA ASP A 41 19.59 33.56 10.97
C ASP A 41 19.64 33.48 9.44
N PHE A 42 18.65 32.85 8.80
CA PHE A 42 18.57 32.71 7.34
C PHE A 42 17.90 33.91 6.64
N LEU A 43 17.14 34.74 7.36
CA LEU A 43 16.48 35.93 6.82
C LEU A 43 17.37 36.79 5.87
N PRO A 44 18.60 37.20 6.24
CA PRO A 44 19.44 38.03 5.36
C PRO A 44 19.97 37.29 4.12
N ASP A 45 19.98 35.95 4.16
CA ASP A 45 20.51 35.09 3.10
C ASP A 45 19.41 34.58 2.16
N HIS A 46 18.14 34.89 2.45
CA HIS A 46 17.02 34.51 1.61
C HIS A 46 17.07 35.21 0.25
N PRO A 47 17.20 34.48 -0.88
CA PRO A 47 17.36 35.07 -2.21
C PRO A 47 16.19 35.96 -2.67
N GLY A 48 14.99 35.74 -2.12
CA GLY A 48 13.79 36.54 -2.40
C GLY A 48 13.64 37.79 -1.53
N GLY A 49 14.55 38.03 -0.58
CA GLY A 49 14.46 39.10 0.42
C GLY A 49 13.84 38.63 1.74
N ASP A 50 14.27 39.24 2.84
CA ASP A 50 13.83 38.90 4.20
C ASP A 50 12.34 39.18 4.42
N ASP A 51 11.82 40.24 3.80
CA ASP A 51 10.41 40.66 3.90
C ASP A 51 9.42 39.53 3.55
N LEU A 52 9.75 38.68 2.56
CA LEU A 52 8.87 37.59 2.12
C LEU A 52 8.72 36.47 3.17
N ILE A 53 9.77 36.19 3.94
CA ILE A 53 9.71 35.23 5.05
C ILE A 53 9.00 35.88 6.24
N LEU A 54 9.26 37.17 6.49
CA LEU A 54 8.66 37.91 7.60
C LEU A 54 7.13 37.99 7.52
N ASP A 55 6.55 38.03 6.33
CA ASP A 55 5.09 37.97 6.12
C ASP A 55 4.45 36.68 6.67
N TYR A 56 5.25 35.61 6.78
CA TYR A 56 4.86 34.31 7.29
C TYR A 56 5.45 33.97 8.66
N ALA A 57 6.11 34.92 9.34
CA ALA A 57 6.66 34.70 10.67
C ALA A 57 5.55 34.31 11.68
N GLY A 58 5.74 33.17 12.34
CA GLY A 58 4.80 32.54 13.26
C GLY A 58 3.62 31.81 12.59
N LYS A 59 3.68 31.57 11.27
CA LYS A 59 2.59 30.96 10.48
C LYS A 59 3.05 29.69 9.74
N ASP A 60 2.05 28.98 9.21
CA ASP A 60 2.27 27.85 8.32
C ASP A 60 2.58 28.31 6.90
N ILE A 61 3.61 27.69 6.30
CA ILE A 61 4.09 28.03 4.97
C ILE A 61 3.78 26.94 3.93
N SER A 62 3.01 25.91 4.27
CA SER A 62 2.75 24.77 3.37
C SER A 62 2.21 25.19 2.02
N ASP A 63 1.27 26.16 2.02
CA ASP A 63 0.64 26.63 0.79
C ASP A 63 1.59 27.51 -0.03
N ILE A 64 2.35 28.42 0.61
CA ILE A 64 3.19 29.38 -0.11
C ILE A 64 4.48 28.75 -0.64
N ILE A 65 5.08 27.82 0.11
CA ILE A 65 6.31 27.12 -0.33
C ILE A 65 6.03 26.16 -1.49
N ALA A 66 4.78 25.66 -1.58
CA ALA A 66 4.32 24.79 -2.63
C ALA A 66 3.68 25.54 -3.82
N ASP A 67 3.47 26.86 -3.72
CA ASP A 67 2.81 27.66 -4.77
C ASP A 67 3.74 27.88 -5.98
N PRO A 68 3.46 27.26 -7.14
CA PRO A 68 4.28 27.42 -8.33
C PRO A 68 4.18 28.81 -8.96
N GLN A 69 3.16 29.60 -8.60
CA GLN A 69 2.99 30.98 -9.10
C GLN A 69 3.88 31.98 -8.36
N SER A 70 4.27 31.69 -7.12
CA SER A 70 5.15 32.56 -6.34
C SER A 70 6.61 32.44 -6.80
N HIS A 71 7.18 31.24 -6.73
CA HIS A 71 8.42 30.75 -7.35
C HIS A 71 8.70 29.33 -6.83
N VAL A 72 9.57 28.58 -7.52
CA VAL A 72 9.93 27.22 -7.11
C VAL A 72 11.22 27.26 -6.28
N HIS A 73 11.15 26.73 -5.05
CA HIS A 73 12.31 26.53 -4.18
C HIS A 73 13.12 25.30 -4.64
N SER A 74 14.46 25.40 -4.64
CA SER A 74 15.37 24.30 -4.99
C SER A 74 15.55 23.30 -3.85
N ASP A 75 16.11 22.12 -4.12
CA ASP A 75 16.42 21.13 -3.08
C ASP A 75 17.34 21.69 -1.99
N ALA A 76 18.30 22.55 -2.37
CA ALA A 76 19.16 23.25 -1.42
C ALA A 76 18.37 24.17 -0.47
N ALA A 77 17.24 24.74 -0.92
CA ALA A 77 16.38 25.55 -0.06
C ALA A 77 15.63 24.68 0.97
N TYR A 78 15.24 23.47 0.59
CA TYR A 78 14.65 22.51 1.53
C TYR A 78 15.68 21.91 2.51
N GLU A 79 16.93 21.70 2.07
CA GLU A 79 18.03 21.30 2.97
C GLU A 79 18.32 22.39 4.01
N ILE A 80 18.35 23.66 3.60
CA ILE A 80 18.48 24.80 4.53
C ILE A 80 17.31 24.83 5.53
N LEU A 81 16.09 24.54 5.06
CA LEU A 81 14.92 24.45 5.92
C LEU A 81 15.05 23.29 6.92
N ASP A 82 15.43 22.09 6.49
CA ASP A 82 15.61 20.94 7.39
C ASP A 82 16.73 21.16 8.42
N ASP A 83 17.83 21.84 8.04
CA ASP A 83 18.90 22.25 8.97
C ASP A 83 18.41 23.27 10.02
N SER A 84 17.34 23.99 9.70
CA SER A 84 16.69 24.97 10.57
C SER A 84 15.61 24.35 11.49
N LEU A 85 15.47 23.03 11.54
CA LEU A 85 14.46 22.35 12.35
C LEU A 85 14.76 22.51 13.85
N VAL A 86 13.82 23.11 14.57
CA VAL A 86 13.95 23.37 16.01
C VAL A 86 12.92 22.63 16.87
N GLY A 87 11.86 22.07 16.28
CA GLY A 87 10.88 21.30 17.05
C GLY A 87 9.66 20.83 16.28
N PHE A 88 8.65 20.42 17.04
CA PHE A 88 7.38 19.91 16.51
C PHE A 88 6.18 20.62 17.14
N LEU A 89 5.06 20.66 16.44
CA LEU A 89 3.81 21.18 16.99
C LEU A 89 3.23 20.27 18.07
N SER A 90 2.48 20.87 18.99
CA SER A 90 1.70 20.16 20.00
C SER A 90 0.74 19.17 19.33
N PRO A 91 0.42 18.02 19.97
CA PRO A 91 -0.52 17.05 19.38
C PRO A 91 -1.91 17.63 19.06
N GLU A 92 -2.32 18.69 19.77
CA GLU A 92 -3.58 19.40 19.52
C GLU A 92 -3.48 20.26 18.27
N ASP A 93 -2.40 21.05 18.13
CA ASP A 93 -2.17 21.90 16.96
C ASP A 93 -1.80 21.11 15.70
N ALA A 94 -1.10 19.98 15.86
CA ALA A 94 -0.80 19.05 14.77
C ALA A 94 -2.07 18.44 14.17
N LYS A 95 -3.13 18.26 14.97
CA LYS A 95 -4.45 17.84 14.49
C LYS A 95 -5.19 18.96 13.78
N LEU A 96 -5.01 20.21 14.20
CA LEU A 96 -5.61 21.39 13.54
C LEU A 96 -4.93 21.67 12.20
N ALA A 97 -3.60 21.56 12.13
CA ALA A 97 -2.83 21.64 10.88
C ALA A 97 -3.25 20.55 9.88
N ASN A 98 -3.60 19.36 10.36
CA ASN A 98 -4.12 18.26 9.53
C ASN A 98 -5.67 18.27 9.37
N GLY A 99 -6.38 19.20 10.04
CA GLY A 99 -7.82 19.13 10.30
C GLY A 99 -8.72 19.74 9.24
N SER A 100 -8.17 20.40 8.22
CA SER A 100 -8.96 20.98 7.11
C SER A 100 -9.26 19.98 5.97
N ALA A 101 -8.94 18.69 6.13
CA ALA A 101 -9.13 17.66 5.11
C ALA A 101 -10.22 16.63 5.44
N ASN A 102 -11.24 16.98 6.25
CA ASN A 102 -12.41 16.12 6.46
C ASN A 102 -13.56 16.48 5.52
N GLY A 103 -13.31 16.31 4.23
CA GLY A 103 -14.31 16.20 3.19
C GLY A 103 -14.11 14.86 2.50
N SER A 104 -15.12 13.99 2.57
CA SER A 104 -15.24 12.74 1.80
C SER A 104 -14.97 13.01 0.31
N THR A 105 -13.70 12.91 -0.06
CA THR A 105 -13.20 12.86 -1.42
C THR A 105 -12.26 11.67 -1.41
N ASN A 106 -12.57 10.66 -2.22
CA ASN A 106 -11.69 9.52 -2.43
C ASN A 106 -10.33 10.08 -2.86
N GLY A 107 -9.34 9.95 -1.97
CA GLY A 107 -8.08 10.65 -2.06
C GLY A 107 -7.36 10.29 -3.33
N ALA A 108 -7.23 11.24 -4.25
CA ALA A 108 -6.34 11.06 -5.38
C ALA A 108 -4.91 10.92 -4.86
N ALA A 109 -4.17 9.93 -5.39
CA ALA A 109 -2.78 9.68 -5.06
C ALA A 109 -1.96 10.98 -5.17
N LYS A 110 -1.38 11.44 -4.05
CA LYS A 110 -0.53 12.63 -4.02
C LYS A 110 0.80 12.30 -4.69
N THR A 111 1.23 13.17 -5.61
CA THR A 111 2.52 13.05 -6.30
C THR A 111 3.48 14.12 -5.80
N SER A 112 4.70 13.74 -5.43
CA SER A 112 5.82 14.67 -5.23
C SER A 112 6.52 14.94 -6.56
N ALA A 113 6.83 16.21 -6.84
CA ALA A 113 7.63 16.60 -8.00
C ALA A 113 9.11 16.30 -7.74
N VAL A 114 9.84 15.77 -8.74
CA VAL A 114 11.28 15.52 -8.67
C VAL A 114 11.98 16.37 -9.76
N PRO A 115 13.03 17.16 -9.45
CA PRO A 115 13.78 17.90 -10.47
C PRO A 115 14.48 16.91 -11.41
N ASN A 116 14.16 16.97 -12.71
CA ASN A 116 14.64 16.04 -13.76
C ASN A 116 14.22 14.56 -13.58
N GLY A 117 13.03 14.31 -13.03
CA GLY A 117 12.42 12.98 -12.98
C GLY A 117 10.92 13.02 -13.30
N ASN A 118 10.30 11.86 -13.47
CA ASN A 118 8.84 11.78 -13.47
C ASN A 118 8.35 12.01 -12.02
N PRO A 119 7.18 12.67 -11.81
CA PRO A 119 6.58 12.78 -10.48
C PRO A 119 6.44 11.39 -9.84
N THR A 120 6.70 11.29 -8.53
CA THR A 120 6.56 10.02 -7.77
C THR A 120 5.35 10.10 -6.87
N TYR A 121 4.57 9.02 -6.75
CA TYR A 121 3.49 8.93 -5.79
C TYR A 121 4.06 8.83 -4.36
N GLU A 122 3.60 9.67 -3.45
CA GLU A 122 4.10 9.74 -2.06
C GLU A 122 3.94 8.41 -1.31
N ALA A 123 2.81 7.74 -1.59
CA ALA A 123 2.43 6.47 -0.98
C ALA A 123 3.44 5.36 -1.26
N THR A 124 3.99 5.31 -2.48
CA THR A 124 4.80 4.18 -2.97
C THR A 124 6.26 4.56 -3.25
N GLY A 125 6.51 5.85 -3.54
CA GLY A 125 7.78 6.36 -4.05
C GLY A 125 8.05 6.04 -5.52
N MET A 126 7.04 5.58 -6.28
CA MET A 126 7.18 5.19 -7.69
C MET A 126 6.53 6.20 -8.63
N SER A 127 6.98 6.27 -9.88
CA SER A 127 6.37 7.14 -10.90
C SER A 127 5.49 6.36 -11.87
N THR A 128 5.87 5.13 -12.19
CA THR A 128 5.29 4.34 -13.27
C THR A 128 5.23 2.86 -12.94
N ALA A 129 4.47 2.10 -13.73
CA ALA A 129 4.40 0.65 -13.59
C ALA A 129 5.74 -0.04 -13.91
N GLU A 130 6.58 0.58 -14.74
CA GLU A 130 7.90 0.07 -15.10
C GLU A 130 8.86 0.06 -13.89
N ASP A 131 8.69 0.99 -12.95
CA ASP A 131 9.52 1.11 -11.75
C ASP A 131 9.40 -0.13 -10.83
N LEU A 132 8.26 -0.84 -10.90
CA LEU A 132 8.02 -2.08 -10.14
C LEU A 132 9.03 -3.20 -10.47
N SER A 133 9.70 -3.12 -11.62
CA SER A 133 10.70 -4.12 -12.05
C SER A 133 12.15 -3.63 -11.89
N VAL A 134 12.36 -2.41 -11.39
CA VAL A 134 13.71 -1.87 -11.16
C VAL A 134 14.29 -2.47 -9.90
N GLU A 135 15.45 -3.12 -10.02
CA GLU A 135 16.14 -3.76 -8.90
C GLU A 135 16.48 -2.76 -7.79
N THR A 136 16.17 -3.14 -6.55
CA THR A 136 16.47 -2.32 -5.37
C THR A 136 17.92 -2.48 -4.94
N ASP A 137 18.62 -1.36 -4.70
CA ASP A 137 19.87 -1.39 -3.92
C ASP A 137 19.54 -1.69 -2.46
N ILE A 138 19.66 -2.97 -2.10
CA ILE A 138 19.29 -3.50 -0.78
C ILE A 138 20.08 -2.85 0.36
N THR A 139 21.36 -2.55 0.13
CA THR A 139 22.20 -1.93 1.16
C THR A 139 21.76 -0.51 1.42
N ASN A 140 21.47 0.25 0.37
CA ASN A 140 20.98 1.62 0.51
C ASN A 140 19.54 1.66 1.04
N ASP A 141 18.65 0.78 0.58
CA ASP A 141 17.25 0.69 1.04
C ASP A 141 17.18 0.49 2.56
N PHE A 142 17.93 -0.49 3.10
CA PHE A 142 17.95 -0.71 4.54
C PHE A 142 18.60 0.47 5.30
N LYS A 143 19.61 1.13 4.72
CA LYS A 143 20.22 2.31 5.33
C LYS A 143 19.23 3.48 5.43
N THR A 144 18.46 3.73 4.39
CA THR A 144 17.53 4.86 4.28
C THR A 144 16.24 4.60 5.06
N HIS A 145 15.62 3.44 4.86
CA HIS A 145 14.27 3.19 5.34
C HIS A 145 14.19 2.42 6.66
N LYS A 146 15.27 1.74 7.08
CA LYS A 146 15.34 0.97 8.34
C LYS A 146 14.20 -0.04 8.52
N PHE A 147 13.68 -0.58 7.42
CA PHE A 147 12.54 -1.51 7.44
C PHE A 147 12.98 -2.97 7.46
N ILE A 148 13.17 -3.58 6.29
CA ILE A 148 13.59 -4.98 6.14
C ILE A 148 14.93 -5.02 5.41
N ASP A 149 15.91 -5.71 5.99
CA ASP A 149 17.18 -6.03 5.34
C ASP A 149 16.97 -7.24 4.41
N LEU A 150 16.83 -6.98 3.11
CA LEU A 150 16.58 -8.00 2.09
C LEU A 150 17.76 -8.99 1.90
N ASP A 151 18.94 -8.70 2.44
CA ASP A 151 20.04 -9.68 2.47
C ASP A 151 19.85 -10.74 3.57
N LYS A 152 18.83 -10.60 4.42
CA LYS A 152 18.50 -11.53 5.51
C LYS A 152 17.06 -12.05 5.39
N PRO A 153 16.74 -13.20 6.03
CA PRO A 153 15.37 -13.72 6.03
C PRO A 153 14.36 -12.73 6.61
N MET A 154 13.28 -12.45 5.87
CA MET A 154 12.32 -11.39 6.20
C MET A 154 11.40 -11.74 7.38
N PHE A 155 10.97 -13.00 7.52
CA PHE A 155 9.94 -13.39 8.48
C PHE A 155 10.30 -13.02 9.91
N MET A 156 11.53 -13.33 10.34
CA MET A 156 11.97 -13.04 11.71
C MET A 156 12.21 -11.55 11.95
N GLN A 157 12.52 -10.79 10.89
CA GLN A 157 12.63 -9.33 10.96
C GLN A 157 11.26 -8.70 11.20
N VAL A 158 10.20 -9.18 10.54
CA VAL A 158 8.83 -8.69 10.78
C VAL A 158 8.31 -9.17 12.15
N TRP A 159 8.47 -10.45 12.46
CA TRP A 159 7.99 -11.05 13.72
C TRP A 159 8.61 -10.41 14.98
N ARG A 160 9.89 -10.02 14.91
CA ARG A 160 10.64 -9.42 16.03
C ARG A 160 10.91 -7.93 15.87
N GLY A 161 10.52 -7.32 14.76
CA GLY A 161 10.92 -5.95 14.38
C GLY A 161 10.37 -4.84 15.27
N ARG A 162 9.25 -5.09 15.97
CA ARG A 162 8.58 -4.08 16.82
C ARG A 162 8.30 -2.76 16.09
N PHE A 163 7.95 -2.86 14.82
CA PHE A 163 7.50 -1.72 14.02
C PHE A 163 6.20 -1.17 14.58
N SER A 164 6.05 0.15 14.63
CA SER A 164 4.73 0.73 14.79
C SER A 164 3.89 0.40 13.55
N LYS A 165 2.58 0.22 13.73
CA LYS A 165 1.62 0.07 12.62
C LYS A 165 1.85 1.08 11.51
N GLU A 166 1.94 2.35 11.86
CA GLU A 166 2.08 3.46 10.91
C GLU A 166 3.36 3.32 10.08
N PHE A 167 4.49 3.06 10.73
CA PHE A 167 5.76 2.84 10.05
C PHE A 167 5.71 1.62 9.14
N TYR A 168 5.15 0.51 9.63
CA TYR A 168 4.99 -0.72 8.86
C TYR A 168 4.15 -0.49 7.59
N LEU A 169 2.96 0.12 7.71
CA LEU A 169 2.06 0.34 6.58
C LEU A 169 2.68 1.28 5.54
N LYS A 170 3.38 2.33 5.99
CA LYS A 170 4.12 3.23 5.10
C LYS A 170 5.24 2.53 4.34
N GLN A 171 5.85 1.50 4.90
CA GLN A 171 6.99 0.82 4.28
C GLN A 171 6.59 -0.41 3.46
N VAL A 172 5.61 -1.19 3.91
CA VAL A 172 5.21 -2.43 3.23
C VAL A 172 4.53 -2.16 1.89
N HIS A 173 3.81 -1.05 1.74
CA HIS A 173 3.17 -0.64 0.50
C HIS A 173 4.08 0.15 -0.45
N ARG A 174 5.34 0.38 -0.07
CA ARG A 174 6.36 0.94 -0.95
C ARG A 174 7.11 -0.21 -1.63
N PRO A 175 6.90 -0.49 -2.92
CA PRO A 175 7.38 -1.74 -3.48
C PRO A 175 8.90 -1.75 -3.68
N ARG A 176 9.52 -2.92 -3.52
CA ARG A 176 10.92 -3.23 -3.78
C ARG A 176 11.01 -4.36 -4.82
N HIS A 177 12.20 -4.54 -5.39
CA HIS A 177 12.47 -5.65 -6.32
C HIS A 177 13.78 -6.35 -5.95
N TYR A 178 13.70 -7.66 -5.73
CA TYR A 178 14.84 -8.45 -5.29
C TYR A 178 15.69 -8.95 -6.46
N LYS A 179 17.01 -8.81 -6.30
CA LYS A 179 18.12 -9.31 -7.12
C LYS A 179 17.73 -10.13 -8.35
N GLY A 180 17.78 -9.54 -9.55
CA GLY A 180 17.53 -10.24 -10.81
C GLY A 180 16.15 -10.90 -10.94
N GLY A 181 15.18 -10.52 -10.11
CA GLY A 181 13.83 -11.08 -10.09
C GLY A 181 13.71 -12.46 -9.41
N ASP A 182 14.70 -12.85 -8.59
CA ASP A 182 14.56 -14.02 -7.70
C ASP A 182 13.67 -13.68 -6.48
N SER A 183 13.31 -14.68 -5.69
CA SER A 183 12.55 -14.47 -4.45
C SER A 183 13.49 -14.21 -3.27
N ALA A 184 13.35 -13.04 -2.63
CA ALA A 184 14.05 -12.71 -1.38
C ALA A 184 13.89 -13.82 -0.32
N PRO A 185 14.82 -14.14 0.58
CA PRO A 185 14.57 -15.19 1.57
C PRO A 185 13.47 -14.78 2.58
N LEU A 186 12.42 -15.59 2.75
CA LEU A 186 11.42 -15.35 3.80
C LEU A 186 11.86 -15.97 5.14
N PHE A 187 12.18 -17.26 5.13
CA PHE A 187 12.61 -18.03 6.30
C PHE A 187 14.12 -18.32 6.30
N GLY A 188 14.73 -18.47 5.11
CA GLY A 188 16.16 -18.77 4.95
C GLY A 188 16.58 -20.14 5.47
N ASN A 189 15.64 -21.07 5.63
CA ASN A 189 15.87 -22.42 6.15
C ASN A 189 14.95 -23.44 5.44
N PHE A 190 14.75 -24.62 6.03
CA PHE A 190 13.92 -25.68 5.43
C PHE A 190 12.44 -25.32 5.23
N LEU A 191 11.95 -24.22 5.83
CA LEU A 191 10.59 -23.71 5.63
C LEU A 191 10.47 -22.85 4.37
N GLU A 192 11.58 -22.41 3.74
CA GLU A 192 11.56 -21.55 2.55
C GLU A 192 10.68 -22.08 1.41
N PRO A 193 10.67 -23.39 1.09
CA PRO A 193 9.80 -23.93 0.05
C PRO A 193 8.30 -23.69 0.30
N LEU A 194 7.86 -23.62 1.56
CA LEU A 194 6.45 -23.33 1.90
C LEU A 194 6.05 -21.90 1.55
N SER A 195 7.02 -20.99 1.43
CA SER A 195 6.79 -19.59 1.06
C SER A 195 6.76 -19.32 -0.43
N LYS A 196 7.09 -20.31 -1.26
CA LYS A 196 7.22 -20.17 -2.71
C LYS A 196 6.14 -20.97 -3.42
N THR A 197 5.11 -20.29 -3.91
CA THR A 197 4.00 -20.91 -4.63
C THR A 197 4.01 -20.47 -6.09
N ALA A 198 4.26 -21.39 -7.01
CA ALA A 198 4.19 -21.10 -8.44
C ALA A 198 2.74 -20.99 -8.91
N TRP A 199 2.47 -20.12 -9.90
CA TRP A 199 1.11 -19.88 -10.40
C TRP A 199 0.34 -21.13 -10.82
N TYR A 200 1.02 -22.14 -11.39
CA TYR A 200 0.39 -23.38 -11.86
C TYR A 200 -0.02 -24.31 -10.71
N VAL A 201 0.47 -24.08 -9.49
CA VAL A 201 0.07 -24.86 -8.31
C VAL A 201 -1.43 -24.68 -8.03
N ILE A 202 -1.95 -23.47 -8.24
CA ILE A 202 -3.36 -23.12 -7.99
C ILE A 202 -4.31 -24.01 -8.82
N PRO A 203 -4.27 -24.04 -10.16
CA PRO A 203 -5.15 -24.91 -10.93
C PRO A 203 -4.87 -26.40 -10.69
N ILE A 204 -3.62 -26.82 -10.49
CA ILE A 204 -3.27 -28.24 -10.27
C ILE A 204 -3.93 -28.78 -9.00
N ILE A 205 -3.92 -28.02 -7.91
CA ILE A 205 -4.50 -28.46 -6.64
C ILE A 205 -6.03 -28.30 -6.66
N TRP A 206 -6.52 -27.15 -7.12
CA TRP A 206 -7.92 -26.79 -6.88
C TRP A 206 -8.89 -27.23 -7.97
N LEU A 207 -8.48 -27.36 -9.24
CA LEU A 207 -9.39 -27.85 -10.30
C LEU A 207 -9.85 -29.29 -10.04
N PRO A 208 -9.00 -30.25 -9.62
CA PRO A 208 -9.47 -31.58 -9.25
C PRO A 208 -10.46 -31.56 -8.08
N CYS A 209 -10.25 -30.72 -7.07
CA CYS A 209 -11.18 -30.56 -5.96
C CYS A 209 -12.54 -30.02 -6.42
N VAL A 210 -12.54 -29.01 -7.30
CA VAL A 210 -13.76 -28.45 -7.93
C VAL A 210 -14.47 -29.54 -8.75
N ALA A 211 -13.73 -30.28 -9.59
CA ALA A 211 -14.29 -31.32 -10.43
C ALA A 211 -14.94 -32.44 -9.59
N TYR A 212 -14.27 -32.90 -8.53
CA TYR A 212 -14.80 -33.89 -7.60
C TYR A 212 -16.03 -33.37 -6.86
N GLY A 213 -15.97 -32.13 -6.35
CA GLY A 213 -17.11 -31.52 -5.66
C GLY A 213 -18.33 -31.32 -6.57
N LEU A 214 -18.13 -30.95 -7.84
CA LEU A 214 -19.21 -30.86 -8.83
C LEU A 214 -19.78 -32.23 -9.19
N TRP A 215 -18.93 -33.25 -9.33
CA TRP A 215 -19.39 -34.63 -9.54
C TRP A 215 -20.25 -35.13 -8.36
N MET A 216 -19.84 -34.83 -7.13
CA MET A 216 -20.62 -35.12 -5.91
C MET A 216 -21.94 -34.35 -5.89
N ALA A 217 -21.92 -33.04 -6.16
CA ALA A 217 -23.12 -32.20 -6.25
C ALA A 217 -24.11 -32.70 -7.32
N GLY A 218 -23.59 -33.19 -8.45
CA GLY A 218 -24.38 -33.77 -9.54
C GLY A 218 -25.09 -35.08 -9.19
N GLN A 219 -24.72 -35.78 -8.11
CA GLN A 219 -25.46 -36.96 -7.64
C GLN A 219 -26.82 -36.59 -7.04
N GLY A 220 -26.98 -35.35 -6.56
CA GLY A 220 -28.20 -34.89 -5.88
C GLY A 220 -28.91 -33.71 -6.52
N LEU A 221 -28.42 -33.21 -7.66
CA LEU A 221 -28.98 -32.08 -8.39
C LEU A 221 -29.20 -32.43 -9.86
N THR A 222 -30.23 -31.82 -10.45
CA THR A 222 -30.36 -31.83 -11.91
C THR A 222 -29.24 -30.99 -12.54
N PRO A 223 -28.84 -31.26 -13.79
CA PRO A 223 -27.76 -30.51 -14.45
C PRO A 223 -28.00 -28.99 -14.48
N GLU A 224 -29.25 -28.55 -14.64
CA GLU A 224 -29.60 -27.13 -14.69
C GLU A 224 -29.41 -26.46 -13.32
N LYS A 225 -29.82 -27.15 -12.25
CA LYS A 225 -29.62 -26.66 -10.87
C LYS A 225 -28.14 -26.63 -10.52
N LEU A 226 -27.37 -27.64 -10.92
CA LEU A 226 -25.92 -27.66 -10.70
C LEU A 226 -25.23 -26.51 -11.42
N ALA A 227 -25.57 -26.28 -12.70
CA ALA A 227 -25.03 -25.17 -13.47
C ALA A 227 -25.37 -23.81 -12.85
N LEU A 228 -26.62 -23.64 -12.37
CA LEU A 228 -27.03 -22.43 -11.66
C LEU A 228 -26.24 -22.23 -10.36
N CYS A 229 -26.11 -23.28 -9.53
CA CYS A 229 -25.32 -23.21 -8.30
C CYS A 229 -23.87 -22.81 -8.57
N PHE A 230 -23.25 -23.44 -9.58
CA PHE A 230 -21.88 -23.13 -9.99
C PHE A 230 -21.74 -21.68 -10.47
N ALA A 231 -22.63 -21.21 -11.33
CA ALA A 231 -22.64 -19.83 -11.82
C ALA A 231 -22.87 -18.81 -10.68
N SER A 232 -23.78 -19.10 -9.75
CA SER A 232 -23.99 -18.28 -8.55
C SER A 232 -22.74 -18.23 -7.68
N GLY A 233 -22.03 -19.35 -7.52
CA GLY A 233 -20.75 -19.41 -6.81
C GLY A 233 -19.69 -18.50 -7.43
N ILE A 234 -19.55 -18.50 -8.76
CA ILE A 234 -18.62 -17.61 -9.47
C ILE A 234 -19.02 -16.14 -9.27
N ALA A 235 -20.32 -15.82 -9.36
CA ALA A 235 -20.79 -14.45 -9.12
C ALA A 235 -20.50 -13.98 -7.69
N ILE A 236 -20.79 -14.83 -6.69
CA ILE A 236 -20.49 -14.57 -5.28
C ILE A 236 -19.00 -14.38 -5.07
N TRP A 237 -18.14 -15.16 -5.74
CA TRP A 237 -16.69 -15.01 -5.65
C TRP A 237 -16.25 -13.59 -5.96
N THR A 238 -16.79 -12.94 -6.99
CA THR A 238 -16.36 -11.56 -7.33
C THR A 238 -16.59 -10.57 -6.19
N LEU A 239 -17.64 -10.76 -5.38
CA LEU A 239 -17.89 -9.95 -4.19
C LEU A 239 -16.96 -10.35 -3.04
N VAL A 240 -16.73 -11.65 -2.85
CA VAL A 240 -15.79 -12.15 -1.83
C VAL A 240 -14.37 -11.65 -2.10
N GLU A 241 -13.93 -11.67 -3.36
CA GLU A 241 -12.68 -11.07 -3.82
C GLU A 241 -12.57 -9.62 -3.36
N TYR A 242 -13.55 -8.78 -3.71
CA TYR A 242 -13.56 -7.38 -3.34
C TYR A 242 -13.49 -7.18 -1.82
N VAL A 243 -14.30 -7.93 -1.07
CA VAL A 243 -14.38 -7.82 0.40
C VAL A 243 -13.09 -8.28 1.06
N LEU A 244 -12.52 -9.41 0.64
CA LEU A 244 -11.26 -9.89 1.21
C LEU A 244 -10.11 -8.96 0.87
N HIS A 245 -10.04 -8.46 -0.38
CA HIS A 245 -8.99 -7.55 -0.79
C HIS A 245 -9.04 -6.24 -0.01
N ARG A 246 -10.24 -5.64 0.13
CA ARG A 246 -10.42 -4.36 0.83
C ARG A 246 -10.32 -4.46 2.35
N PHE A 247 -10.94 -5.47 2.97
CA PHE A 247 -11.15 -5.48 4.43
C PHE A 247 -10.28 -6.49 5.19
N LEU A 248 -9.60 -7.40 4.49
CA LEU A 248 -8.69 -8.36 5.11
C LEU A 248 -7.24 -8.16 4.64
N PHE A 249 -7.03 -8.03 3.33
CA PHE A 249 -5.70 -7.87 2.76
C PHE A 249 -5.17 -6.44 2.97
N HIS A 250 -6.04 -5.44 2.82
CA HIS A 250 -5.83 -4.04 3.21
C HIS A 250 -6.49 -3.70 4.56
N LEU A 251 -6.22 -4.53 5.58
CA LEU A 251 -6.75 -4.24 6.94
C LEU A 251 -6.22 -2.89 7.47
N ASP A 252 -5.00 -2.52 7.05
CA ASP A 252 -4.38 -1.19 7.13
C ASP A 252 -4.76 -0.37 8.38
N GLU A 253 -5.65 0.59 8.24
CA GLU A 253 -6.04 1.49 9.33
C GLU A 253 -6.52 0.74 10.59
N TYR A 254 -7.18 -0.39 10.41
CA TYR A 254 -7.71 -1.25 11.47
C TYR A 254 -6.71 -2.26 12.03
N LEU A 255 -5.50 -2.35 11.45
CA LEU A 255 -4.45 -3.20 11.98
C LEU A 255 -4.09 -2.74 13.41
N PRO A 256 -3.97 -3.64 14.41
CA PRO A 256 -3.47 -3.25 15.72
C PRO A 256 -1.95 -3.11 15.72
N ASP A 257 -1.42 -2.30 16.64
CA ASP A 257 0.04 -2.15 16.82
C ASP A 257 0.63 -3.38 17.53
N ASN A 258 0.69 -4.48 16.79
CA ASN A 258 1.03 -5.80 17.30
C ASN A 258 1.79 -6.61 16.24
N ASN A 259 2.97 -7.13 16.60
CA ASN A 259 3.82 -7.88 15.68
C ASN A 259 3.15 -9.11 15.07
N VAL A 260 2.25 -9.80 15.78
CA VAL A 260 1.54 -10.96 15.24
C VAL A 260 0.59 -10.52 14.14
N ALA A 261 -0.19 -9.46 14.39
CA ALA A 261 -1.09 -8.90 13.38
C ALA A 261 -0.33 -8.36 12.16
N ILE A 262 0.77 -7.62 12.39
CA ILE A 262 1.67 -7.13 11.34
C ILE A 262 2.24 -8.30 10.52
N THR A 263 2.69 -9.37 11.19
CA THR A 263 3.22 -10.55 10.49
C THR A 263 2.14 -11.27 9.69
N LEU A 264 0.92 -11.40 10.23
CA LEU A 264 -0.20 -11.99 9.50
C LEU A 264 -0.57 -11.17 8.27
N HIS A 265 -0.65 -9.84 8.40
CA HIS A 265 -0.86 -8.94 7.27
C HIS A 265 0.24 -9.09 6.22
N PHE A 266 1.50 -9.12 6.66
CA PHE A 266 2.64 -9.30 5.76
C PHE A 266 2.54 -10.60 4.98
N LEU A 267 2.16 -11.71 5.62
CA LEU A 267 2.02 -13.01 4.95
C LEU A 267 0.77 -13.13 4.06
N LEU A 268 -0.31 -12.41 4.37
CA LEU A 268 -1.56 -12.46 3.61
C LEU A 268 -1.48 -11.65 2.31
N HIS A 269 -0.95 -10.42 2.38
CA HIS A 269 -0.89 -9.54 1.21
C HIS A 269 0.26 -8.53 1.22
N GLY A 270 0.75 -8.13 2.40
CA GLY A 270 1.82 -7.13 2.49
C GLY A 270 3.10 -7.53 1.74
N ILE A 271 3.49 -8.81 1.75
CA ILE A 271 4.66 -9.29 1.01
C ILE A 271 4.50 -9.14 -0.50
N HIS A 272 3.25 -9.21 -1.01
CA HIS A 272 2.97 -8.98 -2.41
C HIS A 272 3.13 -7.50 -2.77
N HIS A 273 2.59 -6.57 -1.99
CA HIS A 273 2.84 -5.14 -2.21
C HIS A 273 4.31 -4.75 -2.04
N TYR A 274 5.01 -5.40 -1.11
CA TYR A 274 6.41 -5.13 -0.86
C TYR A 274 7.32 -5.70 -1.96
N LEU A 275 6.98 -6.84 -2.57
CA LEU A 275 7.72 -7.49 -3.65
C LEU A 275 6.78 -7.93 -4.80
N PRO A 276 6.18 -6.99 -5.54
CA PRO A 276 5.06 -7.27 -6.47
C PRO A 276 5.45 -8.13 -7.67
N MET A 277 6.72 -8.08 -8.06
CA MET A 277 7.27 -8.84 -9.19
C MET A 277 7.94 -10.17 -8.76
N ASP A 278 7.81 -10.58 -7.49
CA ASP A 278 8.25 -11.91 -7.04
C ASP A 278 7.22 -12.98 -7.49
N ARG A 279 7.63 -13.76 -8.50
CA ARG A 279 6.77 -14.77 -9.16
C ARG A 279 6.26 -15.87 -8.25
N TYR A 280 6.88 -16.08 -7.09
CA TYR A 280 6.51 -17.15 -6.16
C TYR A 280 5.76 -16.64 -4.92
N ARG A 281 5.52 -15.33 -4.81
CA ARG A 281 4.88 -14.68 -3.64
C ARG A 281 3.70 -13.79 -3.98
N LEU A 282 3.04 -14.13 -5.09
CA LEU A 282 1.82 -13.45 -5.53
C LEU A 282 0.59 -14.30 -5.25
N VAL A 283 0.57 -15.53 -5.77
CA VAL A 283 -0.59 -16.42 -5.62
C VAL A 283 -0.69 -16.95 -4.19
N MET A 284 -1.91 -17.15 -3.71
CA MET A 284 -2.14 -17.56 -2.33
C MET A 284 -1.61 -18.98 -2.09
N PRO A 285 -0.67 -19.19 -1.15
CA PRO A 285 -0.18 -20.52 -0.83
C PRO A 285 -1.34 -21.43 -0.38
N PRO A 286 -1.42 -22.70 -0.84
CA PRO A 286 -2.53 -23.59 -0.51
C PRO A 286 -2.83 -23.71 0.98
N THR A 287 -1.80 -23.67 1.84
CA THR A 287 -1.94 -23.69 3.30
C THR A 287 -2.75 -22.50 3.82
N LEU A 288 -2.46 -21.29 3.35
CA LEU A 288 -3.20 -20.08 3.73
C LEU A 288 -4.59 -20.09 3.12
N PHE A 289 -4.71 -20.52 1.85
CA PHE A 289 -6.00 -20.59 1.18
C PHE A 289 -6.97 -21.56 1.88
N ILE A 290 -6.51 -22.71 2.37
CA ILE A 290 -7.36 -23.64 3.14
C ILE A 290 -7.94 -22.95 4.37
N ALA A 291 -7.12 -22.19 5.10
CA ALA A 291 -7.57 -21.47 6.29
C ALA A 291 -8.64 -20.42 5.94
N LEU A 292 -8.45 -19.68 4.84
CA LEU A 292 -9.42 -18.69 4.36
C LEU A 292 -10.69 -19.32 3.78
N ALA A 293 -10.59 -20.44 3.06
CA ALA A 293 -11.72 -21.09 2.40
C ALA A 293 -12.62 -21.89 3.37
N THR A 294 -12.05 -22.41 4.47
CA THR A 294 -12.77 -23.20 5.47
C THR A 294 -14.03 -22.51 6.05
N PRO A 295 -13.98 -21.23 6.49
CA PRO A 295 -15.19 -20.55 6.96
C PRO A 295 -16.25 -20.40 5.86
N PHE A 296 -15.88 -20.16 4.61
CA PHE A 296 -16.82 -20.10 3.49
C PHE A 296 -17.45 -21.47 3.17
N TRP A 297 -16.68 -22.57 3.30
CA TRP A 297 -17.23 -23.93 3.20
C TRP A 297 -18.31 -24.17 4.24
N LYS A 298 -18.03 -23.83 5.51
CA LYS A 298 -19.00 -23.97 6.60
C LYS A 298 -20.22 -23.09 6.37
N LEU A 299 -20.01 -21.84 5.95
CA LEU A 299 -21.08 -20.89 5.67
C LEU A 299 -22.01 -21.40 4.55
N ALA A 300 -21.46 -21.85 3.42
CA ALA A 300 -22.24 -22.39 2.31
C ALA A 300 -23.13 -23.56 2.77
N HIS A 301 -22.57 -24.53 3.51
CA HIS A 301 -23.35 -25.67 3.98
C HIS A 301 -24.31 -25.34 5.13
N THR A 302 -24.13 -24.21 5.80
CA THR A 302 -25.08 -23.69 6.78
C THR A 302 -26.25 -23.01 6.09
N LEU A 303 -26.00 -22.13 5.13
CA LEU A 303 -27.03 -21.42 4.36
C LEU A 303 -27.88 -22.40 3.53
N PHE A 304 -27.25 -23.43 2.99
CA PHE A 304 -27.91 -24.47 2.20
C PHE A 304 -28.08 -25.79 2.98
N ALA A 305 -28.28 -25.72 4.30
CA ALA A 305 -28.41 -26.92 5.15
C ALA A 305 -29.55 -27.87 4.72
N HIS A 306 -30.57 -27.35 4.04
CA HIS A 306 -31.68 -28.14 3.51
C HIS A 306 -31.27 -29.04 2.33
N ASN A 307 -30.17 -28.73 1.63
CA ASN A 307 -29.64 -29.54 0.55
C ASN A 307 -28.12 -29.36 0.44
N TRP A 308 -27.39 -30.34 1.01
CA TRP A 308 -25.94 -30.38 1.00
C TRP A 308 -25.32 -30.17 -0.40
N TYR A 309 -25.92 -30.77 -1.44
CA TYR A 309 -25.41 -30.70 -2.80
C TYR A 309 -25.46 -29.27 -3.39
N VAL A 310 -26.45 -28.46 -2.99
CA VAL A 310 -26.50 -27.02 -3.36
C VAL A 310 -25.32 -26.27 -2.74
N GLY A 311 -25.08 -26.46 -1.44
CA GLY A 311 -23.95 -25.85 -0.74
C GLY A 311 -22.61 -26.23 -1.38
N THR A 312 -22.43 -27.50 -1.74
CA THR A 312 -21.23 -27.98 -2.44
C THR A 312 -21.11 -27.37 -3.84
N GLY A 313 -22.19 -27.32 -4.62
CA GLY A 313 -22.19 -26.77 -5.98
C GLY A 313 -21.85 -25.27 -6.01
N VAL A 314 -22.44 -24.49 -5.11
CA VAL A 314 -22.13 -23.05 -4.94
C VAL A 314 -20.68 -22.85 -4.49
N PHE A 315 -20.22 -23.62 -3.50
CA PHE A 315 -18.84 -23.54 -3.04
C PHE A 315 -17.85 -23.87 -4.16
N CYS A 316 -18.10 -24.92 -4.96
CA CYS A 316 -17.25 -25.26 -6.09
C CYS A 316 -17.19 -24.15 -7.15
N GLY A 317 -18.31 -23.47 -7.40
CA GLY A 317 -18.34 -22.26 -8.22
C GLY A 317 -17.48 -21.13 -7.65
N GLY A 318 -17.54 -20.93 -6.33
CA GLY A 318 -16.70 -19.97 -5.62
C GLY A 318 -15.20 -20.28 -5.73
N ILE A 319 -14.81 -21.54 -5.51
CA ILE A 319 -13.41 -21.98 -5.65
C ILE A 319 -12.93 -21.88 -7.09
N PHE A 320 -13.78 -22.17 -8.08
CA PHE A 320 -13.43 -21.93 -9.48
C PHE A 320 -13.23 -20.43 -9.76
N GLY A 321 -14.10 -19.57 -9.22
CA GLY A 321 -13.92 -18.12 -9.24
C GLY A 321 -12.58 -17.69 -8.66
N TYR A 322 -12.18 -18.26 -7.51
CA TYR A 322 -10.87 -18.05 -6.91
C TYR A 322 -9.71 -18.43 -7.84
N ILE A 323 -9.76 -19.59 -8.48
CA ILE A 323 -8.72 -20.02 -9.43
C ILE A 323 -8.58 -19.00 -10.55
N CYS A 324 -9.71 -18.53 -11.10
CA CYS A 324 -9.72 -17.47 -12.12
C CYS A 324 -9.12 -16.16 -11.60
N TYR A 325 -9.45 -15.76 -10.37
CA TYR A 325 -8.88 -14.58 -9.72
C TYR A 325 -7.37 -14.67 -9.57
N ASP A 326 -6.85 -15.74 -8.96
CA ASP A 326 -5.44 -15.83 -8.62
C ASP A 326 -4.55 -15.90 -9.88
N LEU A 327 -5.05 -16.61 -10.91
CA LEU A 327 -4.41 -16.65 -12.22
C LEU A 327 -4.48 -15.30 -12.94
N THR A 328 -5.62 -14.61 -12.89
CA THR A 328 -5.75 -13.26 -13.45
C THR A 328 -4.75 -12.33 -12.77
N HIS A 329 -4.76 -12.29 -11.44
CA HIS A 329 -3.85 -11.51 -10.62
C HIS A 329 -2.38 -11.75 -11.01
N TYR A 330 -1.98 -13.03 -11.12
CA TYR A 330 -0.62 -13.39 -11.49
C TYR A 330 -0.23 -12.86 -12.89
N PHE A 331 -1.11 -13.03 -13.88
CA PHE A 331 -0.80 -12.63 -15.25
C PHE A 331 -0.91 -11.13 -15.50
N LEU A 332 -1.69 -10.40 -14.69
CA LEU A 332 -1.69 -8.92 -14.69
C LEU A 332 -0.29 -8.38 -14.38
N HIS A 333 0.43 -8.98 -13.43
CA HIS A 333 1.83 -8.60 -13.15
C HIS A 333 2.80 -9.11 -14.21
N HIS A 334 2.76 -10.41 -14.53
CA HIS A 334 3.90 -11.09 -15.15
C HIS A 334 3.84 -11.29 -16.68
N LYS A 335 2.76 -10.90 -17.34
CA LYS A 335 2.60 -11.10 -18.79
C LYS A 335 2.11 -9.85 -19.51
N LYS A 336 2.45 -9.78 -20.80
CA LYS A 336 1.78 -8.89 -21.75
C LYS A 336 0.46 -9.53 -22.15
N LEU A 337 -0.64 -8.99 -21.64
CA LEU A 337 -1.97 -9.51 -21.89
C LEU A 337 -2.55 -9.02 -23.23
N PRO A 338 -3.56 -9.72 -23.79
CA PRO A 338 -4.33 -9.24 -24.93
C PRO A 338 -4.94 -7.86 -24.65
N SER A 339 -5.20 -7.09 -25.71
CA SER A 339 -5.66 -5.69 -25.62
C SER A 339 -6.88 -5.49 -24.71
N TYR A 340 -7.84 -6.42 -24.75
CA TYR A 340 -9.06 -6.36 -23.94
C TYR A 340 -8.83 -6.58 -22.42
N TYR A 341 -7.66 -7.07 -22.01
CA TYR A 341 -7.24 -7.18 -20.60
C TYR A 341 -6.21 -6.12 -20.19
N GLN A 342 -5.66 -5.34 -21.13
CA GLN A 342 -4.60 -4.38 -20.82
C GLN A 342 -5.08 -3.24 -19.91
N GLU A 343 -6.33 -2.80 -20.05
CA GLU A 343 -6.90 -1.79 -19.15
C GLU A 343 -7.02 -2.30 -17.71
N LEU A 344 -7.40 -3.57 -17.52
CA LEU A 344 -7.42 -4.19 -16.19
C LEU A 344 -5.99 -4.32 -15.62
N LYS A 345 -5.01 -4.64 -16.46
CA LYS A 345 -3.58 -4.66 -16.07
C LYS A 345 -3.11 -3.28 -15.60
N LYS A 346 -3.38 -2.23 -16.36
CA LYS A 346 -3.02 -0.86 -15.98
C LYS A 346 -3.66 -0.47 -14.65
N TYR A 347 -4.94 -0.76 -14.51
CA TYR A 347 -5.71 -0.48 -13.30
C TYR A 347 -5.11 -1.19 -12.08
N HIS A 348 -4.86 -2.50 -12.17
CA HIS A 348 -4.27 -3.25 -11.07
C HIS A 348 -2.84 -2.81 -10.76
N LEU A 349 -2.01 -2.53 -11.77
CA LEU A 349 -0.66 -2.03 -11.51
C LEU A 349 -0.69 -0.64 -10.86
N GLN A 350 -1.62 0.23 -11.23
CA GLN A 350 -1.81 1.53 -10.59
C GLN A 350 -2.15 1.39 -9.10
N HIS A 351 -2.92 0.38 -8.71
CA HIS A 351 -3.14 0.06 -7.30
C HIS A 351 -1.81 -0.24 -6.56
N HIS A 352 -0.84 -0.87 -7.23
CA HIS A 352 0.48 -1.18 -6.64
C HIS A 352 1.46 0.00 -6.63
N PHE A 353 1.58 0.75 -7.73
CA PHE A 353 2.60 1.81 -7.85
C PHE A 353 2.09 3.20 -7.50
N ALA A 354 0.79 3.44 -7.37
CA ALA A 354 0.24 4.77 -7.13
C ALA A 354 -0.66 4.85 -5.90
N ASP A 355 -1.71 4.04 -5.82
CA ASP A 355 -2.77 4.16 -4.83
C ASP A 355 -3.30 2.79 -4.38
N TYR A 356 -2.78 2.31 -3.25
CA TYR A 356 -3.20 1.03 -2.68
C TYR A 356 -4.50 1.14 -1.86
N GLU A 357 -5.04 2.35 -1.66
CA GLU A 357 -6.26 2.60 -0.88
C GLU A 357 -7.53 2.47 -1.75
N ASN A 358 -7.36 2.32 -3.07
CA ASN A 358 -8.44 2.13 -4.04
C ASN A 358 -8.08 1.01 -5.04
N GLY A 359 -9.04 0.58 -5.86
CA GLY A 359 -8.79 -0.42 -6.91
C GLY A 359 -8.72 -1.86 -6.41
N PHE A 360 -9.63 -2.24 -5.52
CA PHE A 360 -9.64 -3.57 -4.90
C PHE A 360 -10.16 -4.67 -5.84
N GLY A 361 -10.82 -4.32 -6.94
CA GLY A 361 -11.27 -5.29 -7.94
C GLY A 361 -10.15 -5.75 -8.87
N VAL A 362 -9.75 -7.02 -8.79
CA VAL A 362 -8.66 -7.60 -9.60
C VAL A 362 -9.19 -8.30 -10.84
N THR A 363 -10.29 -9.04 -10.74
CA THR A 363 -10.95 -9.67 -11.90
C THR A 363 -11.81 -8.69 -12.67
N SER A 364 -12.35 -7.67 -12.00
CA SER A 364 -13.11 -6.59 -12.62
C SER A 364 -13.22 -5.37 -11.70
N ARG A 365 -13.44 -4.19 -12.31
CA ARG A 365 -13.73 -2.92 -11.61
C ARG A 365 -15.18 -2.80 -11.12
N PHE A 366 -16.00 -3.84 -11.25
CA PHE A 366 -17.43 -3.74 -11.02
C PHE A 366 -17.75 -3.32 -9.58
N TRP A 367 -17.15 -3.98 -8.59
CA TRP A 367 -17.40 -3.65 -7.18
C TRP A 367 -16.75 -2.34 -6.75
N ASP A 368 -15.63 -1.95 -7.35
CA ASP A 368 -15.06 -0.61 -7.14
C ASP A 368 -16.03 0.50 -7.55
N ARG A 369 -16.75 0.33 -8.67
CA ARG A 369 -17.80 1.29 -9.09
C ARG A 369 -18.98 1.33 -8.13
N ILE A 370 -19.44 0.16 -7.70
CA ILE A 370 -20.59 0.03 -6.81
C ILE A 370 -20.30 0.65 -5.44
N PHE A 371 -19.09 0.44 -4.91
CA PHE A 371 -18.71 0.89 -3.57
C PHE A 371 -17.83 2.15 -3.56
N GLY A 372 -17.65 2.79 -4.72
CA GLY A 372 -16.95 4.06 -4.85
C GLY A 372 -15.48 3.98 -4.48
N THR A 373 -14.75 2.96 -4.91
CA THR A 373 -13.30 2.79 -4.69
C THR A 373 -12.54 2.67 -6.01
N GLU A 374 -13.04 3.32 -7.08
CA GLU A 374 -12.32 3.34 -8.35
C GLU A 374 -11.06 4.20 -8.27
N LEU A 375 -9.97 3.69 -8.85
CA LEU A 375 -8.75 4.47 -9.01
C LEU A 375 -8.99 5.69 -9.89
N PRO A 376 -8.46 6.86 -9.52
CA PRO A 376 -8.52 8.04 -10.36
C PRO A 376 -7.71 7.83 -11.65
N PRO A 377 -8.03 8.52 -12.75
CA PRO A 377 -7.20 8.48 -13.95
C PRO A 377 -5.77 8.96 -13.63
N LEU A 378 -4.77 8.29 -14.22
CA LEU A 378 -3.40 8.79 -14.17
C LEU A 378 -3.30 10.17 -14.83
N PRO A 379 -2.46 11.09 -14.33
CA PRO A 379 -2.21 12.37 -14.97
C PRO A 379 -1.76 12.13 -16.42
N GLN A 380 -2.45 12.73 -17.39
CA GLN A 380 -2.01 12.67 -18.79
C GLN A 380 -0.67 13.40 -18.89
N LYS A 381 0.34 12.75 -19.50
CA LYS A 381 1.55 13.46 -19.91
C LYS A 381 1.13 14.56 -20.87
N THR A 382 1.28 15.82 -20.47
CA THR A 382 1.21 16.95 -21.39
C THR A 382 2.24 16.71 -22.48
N ALA A 383 1.77 16.63 -23.72
CA ALA A 383 2.58 16.33 -24.90
C ALA A 383 3.61 17.42 -25.21
#